data_AF-A0A9E1IWS5-F1
#
_entry.id   AF-A0A9E1IWS5-F1
#
_cell.length_a   1.000
_cell.length_b   1.000
_cell.length_c   1.000
_cell.angle_alpha   90.00
_cell.angle_beta   90.00
_cell.angle_gamma   90.00
#
_symmetry.space_group_name_H-M   'P 1'
#
loop_
_entity.id
_entity.type
_entity.pdbx_description
1 polymer ?
#
loop_
_entity_poly.entity_id
_entity_poly.type
_entity_poly.pdbx_seq_one_letter_code
_entity_poly.pdbx_strand_id
1 'polypeptide(L)'
;TGHLVFSTLHTNSAPETITRLLDMGMNPLNFADALLLIVAQRLVRTLCKKCKEDYHPNQEEFDALAKEYGDGFENLNIQYSDDLMLKKPVGCNNCNDTGYAGRTGLHECLEGTDDIKRMIMKQSLVEDLRKQAISDGMTTLKQDGIYKVFKGDCDLKQVMAVCIV
;
A
#
# COMPACT_ATOMS: atom_id res chain seq x y z
N THR A 1 6.06 24.55 -19.11
CA THR A 1 7.02 24.04 -20.11
C THR A 1 6.53 22.76 -20.79
N GLY A 2 5.54 22.04 -20.23
CA GLY A 2 4.86 20.93 -20.93
C GLY A 2 5.62 19.61 -20.94
N HIS A 3 6.73 19.51 -20.21
CA HIS A 3 7.49 18.27 -20.10
C HIS A 3 6.90 17.36 -19.02
N LEU A 4 6.86 16.05 -19.30
CA LEU A 4 6.61 15.03 -18.30
C LEU A 4 7.88 14.81 -17.47
N VAL A 5 7.77 14.95 -16.15
CA VAL A 5 8.91 14.85 -15.23
C VAL A 5 8.69 13.70 -14.26
N PHE A 6 9.71 12.85 -14.14
CA PHE A 6 9.81 11.82 -13.11
C PHE A 6 10.89 12.22 -12.12
N SER A 7 10.60 12.06 -10.83
CA SER A 7 11.54 12.32 -9.75
C SER A 7 11.27 11.36 -8.60
N THR A 8 12.21 11.28 -7.66
CA THR A 8 12.12 10.42 -6.48
C THR A 8 12.36 11.24 -5.22
N LEU A 9 11.61 10.97 -4.17
CA LEU A 9 11.79 11.57 -2.84
C LEU A 9 11.69 10.49 -1.77
N HIS A 10 12.39 10.68 -0.67
CA HIS A 10 12.33 9.78 0.49
C HIS A 10 11.29 10.28 1.49
N THR A 11 10.13 9.64 1.51
CA THR A 11 8.99 9.91 2.40
C THR A 11 8.32 8.59 2.80
N ASN A 12 7.46 8.58 3.83
CA ASN A 12 6.83 7.34 4.30
C ASN A 12 5.54 6.99 3.56
N SER A 13 4.89 8.00 2.97
CA SER A 13 3.59 7.88 2.28
C SER A 13 3.47 8.91 1.14
N ALA A 14 2.53 8.69 0.23
CA ALA A 14 2.25 9.57 -0.88
C ALA A 14 1.73 10.95 -0.40
N PRO A 15 0.79 11.05 0.57
CA PRO A 15 0.39 12.33 1.15
C PRO A 15 1.52 13.11 1.83
N GLU A 16 2.45 12.45 2.54
CA GLU A 16 3.61 13.12 3.17
C GLU A 16 4.57 13.74 2.15
N THR A 17 4.57 13.23 0.91
CA THR A 17 5.39 13.80 -0.17
C THR A 17 4.93 15.21 -0.52
N ILE A 18 3.63 15.48 -0.46
CA ILE A 18 3.08 16.83 -0.66
C ILE A 18 3.65 17.77 0.40
N THR A 19 3.48 17.46 1.68
CA THR A 19 3.94 18.34 2.76
C THR A 19 5.45 18.51 2.75
N ARG A 20 6.20 17.44 2.45
CA ARG A 20 7.67 17.52 2.36
C ARG A 20 8.14 18.47 1.27
N LEU A 21 7.48 18.47 0.10
CA LEU A 21 7.82 19.38 -0.99
C LEU A 21 7.47 20.84 -0.65
N LEU A 22 6.34 21.06 0.04
CA LEU A 22 5.97 22.39 0.54
C LEU A 22 6.97 22.90 1.60
N ASP A 23 7.41 22.04 2.52
CA ASP A 23 8.43 22.37 3.54
C ASP A 23 9.79 22.71 2.91
N MET A 24 10.10 22.14 1.74
CA MET A 24 11.29 22.47 0.95
C MET A 24 11.16 23.79 0.18
N GLY A 25 10.06 24.52 0.35
CA GLY A 25 9.85 25.85 -0.22
C GLY A 25 9.19 25.84 -1.59
N MET A 26 8.60 24.71 -2.04
CA MET A 26 7.81 24.71 -3.27
C MET A 26 6.59 25.61 -3.12
N ASN A 27 6.35 26.45 -4.12
CA ASN A 27 5.13 27.24 -4.17
C ASN A 27 3.90 26.32 -4.33
N PRO A 28 2.90 26.39 -3.45
CA PRO A 28 1.74 25.49 -3.49
C PRO A 28 0.94 25.54 -4.79
N LEU A 29 0.77 26.73 -5.40
CA LEU A 29 0.01 26.90 -6.64
C LEU A 29 0.70 26.19 -7.80
N ASN A 30 2.00 26.45 -7.98
CA ASN A 30 2.79 25.84 -9.05
C ASN A 30 2.89 24.32 -8.87
N PHE A 31 3.03 23.86 -7.63
CA PHE A 31 3.09 22.43 -7.34
C PHE A 31 1.76 21.73 -7.63
N ALA A 32 0.65 22.28 -7.15
CA ALA A 32 -0.67 21.72 -7.37
C ALA A 32 -0.98 21.62 -8.88
N ASP A 33 -0.68 22.66 -9.66
CA ASP A 33 -0.93 22.66 -11.11
C ASP A 33 -0.10 21.59 -11.85
N ALA A 34 1.16 21.41 -11.44
CA ALA A 34 2.08 20.46 -12.07
C ALA A 34 1.90 19.00 -11.59
N LEU A 35 1.20 18.77 -10.48
CA LEU A 35 1.10 17.43 -9.89
C LEU A 35 0.15 16.53 -10.68
N LEU A 36 0.67 15.39 -11.12
CA LEU A 36 -0.10 14.34 -11.79
C LEU A 36 -0.33 13.12 -10.89
N LEU A 37 0.75 12.59 -10.31
CA LEU A 37 0.72 11.34 -9.54
C LEU A 37 1.88 11.31 -8.55
N ILE A 38 1.62 10.80 -7.34
CA ILE A 38 2.65 10.40 -6.37
C ILE A 38 2.46 8.92 -6.10
N VAL A 39 3.54 8.15 -6.22
CA VAL A 39 3.56 6.74 -5.85
C VAL A 39 4.50 6.56 -4.67
N ALA A 40 3.95 6.15 -3.53
CA ALA A 40 4.74 5.59 -2.44
C ALA A 40 4.83 4.07 -2.63
N GLN A 41 6.01 3.51 -2.36
CA GLN A 41 6.25 2.08 -2.53
C GLN A 41 7.08 1.48 -1.40
N ARG A 42 6.79 0.23 -1.06
CA ARG A 42 7.64 -0.62 -0.20
C ARG A 42 7.82 -1.99 -0.84
N LEU A 43 8.88 -2.71 -0.50
CA LEU A 43 9.12 -4.06 -1.02
C LEU A 43 8.94 -5.09 0.09
N VAL A 44 8.07 -6.07 -0.16
CA VAL A 44 7.94 -7.27 0.69
C VAL A 44 8.57 -8.47 0.01
N ARG A 45 9.01 -9.45 0.80
CA ARG A 45 9.41 -10.75 0.25
C ARG A 45 8.17 -11.51 -0.20
N THR A 46 8.27 -12.21 -1.32
CA THR A 46 7.19 -13.06 -1.83
C THR A 46 7.32 -14.50 -1.34
N LEU A 47 6.20 -15.16 -1.11
CA LEU A 47 6.16 -16.58 -0.76
C LEU A 47 6.81 -17.41 -1.87
N CYS A 48 7.61 -18.40 -1.47
CA CYS A 48 8.30 -19.26 -2.41
C CYS A 48 7.29 -20.08 -3.22
N LYS A 49 7.27 -19.88 -4.55
CA LYS A 49 6.34 -20.58 -5.46
C LYS A 49 6.50 -22.11 -5.47
N LYS A 50 7.62 -22.64 -4.93
CA LYS A 50 7.90 -24.09 -4.89
C LYS A 50 7.43 -24.79 -3.62
N CYS A 51 7.29 -24.06 -2.50
CA CYS A 51 6.98 -24.66 -1.20
C CYS A 51 5.88 -23.95 -0.43
N LYS A 52 5.27 -22.89 -0.97
CA LYS A 52 4.11 -22.27 -0.32
C LYS A 52 2.96 -23.28 -0.24
N GLU A 53 2.33 -23.38 0.92
CA GLU A 53 1.24 -24.30 1.18
C GLU A 53 -0.06 -23.55 1.43
N ASP A 54 -1.15 -24.15 0.97
CA ASP A 54 -2.49 -23.68 1.26
C ASP A 54 -2.90 -24.11 2.68
N TYR A 55 -3.53 -23.19 3.40
CA TYR A 55 -4.14 -23.48 4.68
C TYR A 55 -5.43 -22.68 4.82
N HIS A 56 -6.37 -23.24 5.57
CA HIS A 56 -7.57 -22.53 5.98
C HIS A 56 -7.20 -21.67 7.21
N PRO A 57 -7.27 -20.33 7.14
CA PRO A 57 -7.01 -19.49 8.30
C PRO A 57 -8.11 -19.70 9.35
N ASN A 58 -7.78 -19.49 10.62
CA ASN A 58 -8.81 -19.44 11.64
C ASN A 58 -9.56 -18.08 11.60
N GLN A 59 -10.71 -18.01 12.27
CA GLN A 59 -11.50 -16.77 12.34
C GLN A 59 -10.69 -15.60 12.90
N GLU A 60 -9.87 -15.83 13.92
CA GLU A 60 -9.06 -14.78 14.55
C GLU A 60 -8.06 -14.14 13.58
N GLU A 61 -7.42 -14.94 12.72
CA GLU A 61 -6.49 -14.48 11.70
C GLU A 61 -7.20 -13.72 10.58
N PHE A 62 -8.38 -14.19 10.17
CA PHE A 62 -9.22 -13.46 9.22
C PHE A 62 -9.66 -12.10 9.78
N ASP A 63 -10.13 -12.07 11.03
CA ASP A 63 -10.54 -10.85 11.71
C ASP A 63 -9.35 -9.89 11.89
N ALA A 64 -8.15 -10.42 12.14
CA ALA A 64 -6.92 -9.62 12.19
C ALA A 64 -6.60 -9.00 10.82
N LEU A 65 -6.73 -9.75 9.71
CA LEU A 65 -6.56 -9.22 8.36
C LEU A 65 -7.58 -8.13 8.04
N ALA A 66 -8.85 -8.36 8.37
CA ALA A 66 -9.93 -7.39 8.17
C ALA A 66 -9.68 -6.11 8.98
N LYS A 67 -9.30 -6.26 10.25
CA LYS A 67 -8.97 -5.14 11.14
C LYS A 67 -7.77 -4.34 10.66
N GLU A 68 -6.69 -5.01 10.24
CA GLU A 68 -5.51 -4.33 9.71
C GLU A 68 -5.77 -3.65 8.36
N TYR A 69 -6.70 -4.17 7.55
CA TYR A 69 -7.13 -3.50 6.33
C TYR A 69 -7.89 -2.20 6.64
N GLY A 70 -8.72 -2.25 7.68
CA GLY A 70 -9.52 -1.12 8.14
C GLY A 70 -10.66 -0.78 7.18
N ASP A 71 -10.91 0.51 7.00
CA ASP A 71 -12.01 1.00 6.19
C ASP A 71 -11.94 0.48 4.74
N GLY A 72 -13.10 0.07 4.22
CA GLY A 72 -13.22 -0.45 2.86
C GLY A 72 -12.90 -1.93 2.69
N PHE A 73 -12.61 -2.69 3.75
CA PHE A 73 -12.41 -4.14 3.66
C PHE A 73 -13.61 -4.85 3.02
N GLU A 74 -14.82 -4.38 3.33
CA GLU A 74 -16.09 -4.87 2.77
C GLU A 74 -16.11 -4.82 1.23
N ASN A 75 -15.43 -3.84 0.62
CA ASN A 75 -15.36 -3.68 -0.83
C ASN A 75 -14.53 -4.77 -1.52
N LEU A 76 -13.72 -5.52 -0.76
CA LEU A 76 -12.99 -6.66 -1.30
C LEU A 76 -13.91 -7.86 -1.61
N ASN A 77 -15.14 -7.87 -1.06
CA ASN A 77 -16.08 -8.99 -1.18
C ASN A 77 -15.48 -10.34 -0.72
N ILE A 78 -14.59 -10.31 0.29
CA ILE A 78 -13.99 -11.50 0.88
C ILE A 78 -14.71 -11.78 2.19
N GLN A 79 -15.29 -12.97 2.30
CA GLN A 79 -15.97 -13.44 3.49
C GLN A 79 -15.24 -14.63 4.09
N TYR A 80 -15.28 -14.74 5.41
CA TYR A 80 -14.85 -15.97 6.06
C TYR A 80 -15.80 -17.10 5.66
N SER A 81 -15.24 -18.15 5.09
CA SER A 81 -15.96 -19.33 4.64
C SER A 81 -15.01 -20.52 4.66
N ASP A 82 -15.53 -21.74 4.74
CA ASP A 82 -14.73 -22.97 4.77
C ASP A 82 -13.83 -23.13 3.53
N ASP A 83 -14.17 -22.46 2.42
CA ASP A 83 -13.40 -22.45 1.17
C ASP A 83 -12.29 -21.40 1.14
N LEU A 84 -12.19 -20.52 2.15
CA LEU A 84 -11.15 -19.51 2.22
C LEU A 84 -9.79 -20.18 2.46
N MET A 85 -8.88 -20.03 1.50
CA MET A 85 -7.52 -20.56 1.59
C MET A 85 -6.50 -19.43 1.49
N LEU A 86 -5.60 -19.34 2.47
CA LEU A 86 -4.42 -18.48 2.44
C LEU A 86 -3.16 -19.31 2.20
N LYS A 87 -2.05 -18.63 1.90
CA LYS A 87 -0.76 -19.29 1.66
C LYS A 87 0.23 -18.96 2.76
N LYS A 88 0.93 -19.99 3.27
CA LYS A 88 1.97 -19.86 4.30
C LYS A 88 3.36 -20.26 3.79
N PRO A 89 4.43 -19.71 4.36
CA PRO A 89 5.79 -20.14 4.06
C PRO A 89 6.11 -21.49 4.75
N VAL A 90 6.79 -22.40 4.03
CA VAL A 90 7.24 -23.69 4.58
C VAL A 90 8.76 -23.78 4.63
N GLY A 91 9.42 -23.56 3.49
CA GLY A 91 10.87 -23.72 3.36
C GLY A 91 11.23 -24.89 2.45
N CYS A 92 12.23 -24.68 1.60
CA CYS A 92 12.84 -25.72 0.77
C CYS A 92 14.21 -25.25 0.28
N ASN A 93 14.96 -26.16 -0.35
CA ASN A 93 16.26 -25.87 -0.97
C ASN A 93 16.24 -24.68 -1.95
N ASN A 94 15.14 -24.44 -2.65
CA ASN A 94 15.04 -23.34 -3.63
C ASN A 94 14.95 -21.95 -2.97
N CYS A 95 14.50 -21.88 -1.71
CA CYS A 95 14.42 -20.63 -0.94
C CYS A 95 15.36 -20.62 0.26
N ASN A 96 16.35 -21.52 0.29
CA ASN A 96 17.27 -21.70 1.42
C ASN A 96 16.51 -21.83 2.76
N ASP A 97 15.44 -22.63 2.76
CA ASP A 97 14.60 -22.91 3.93
C ASP A 97 13.94 -21.68 4.58
N THR A 98 13.93 -20.53 3.90
CA THR A 98 13.28 -19.32 4.42
C THR A 98 11.77 -19.29 4.20
N GLY A 99 11.27 -20.05 3.22
CA GLY A 99 9.89 -19.97 2.74
C GLY A 99 9.60 -18.79 1.80
N TYR A 100 10.58 -17.93 1.52
CA TYR A 100 10.42 -16.76 0.66
C TYR A 100 11.41 -16.76 -0.52
N ALA A 101 10.95 -16.37 -1.70
CA ALA A 101 11.81 -16.23 -2.88
C ALA A 101 11.27 -15.11 -3.77
N GLY A 102 12.08 -14.06 -3.96
CA GLY A 102 11.70 -12.85 -4.70
C GLY A 102 11.12 -11.75 -3.83
N ARG A 103 10.69 -10.67 -4.48
CA ARG A 103 10.04 -9.51 -3.85
C ARG A 103 8.89 -9.00 -4.72
N THR A 104 7.91 -8.38 -4.10
CA THR A 104 6.84 -7.64 -4.77
C THR A 104 6.69 -6.26 -4.13
N GLY A 105 6.27 -5.28 -4.94
CA GLY A 105 6.02 -3.92 -4.48
C GLY A 105 4.65 -3.82 -3.83
N LEU A 106 4.56 -3.11 -2.71
CA LEU A 106 3.33 -2.54 -2.18
C LEU A 106 3.25 -1.11 -2.68
N HIS A 107 2.08 -0.67 -3.17
CA HIS A 107 1.93 0.63 -3.79
C HIS A 107 0.78 1.41 -3.16
N GLU A 108 1.03 2.69 -2.97
CA GLU A 108 0.06 3.70 -2.60
C GLU A 108 0.14 4.82 -3.63
N CYS A 109 -0.93 4.99 -4.39
CA CYS A 109 -0.97 5.87 -5.56
C CYS A 109 -1.93 7.02 -5.31
N LEU A 110 -1.39 8.23 -5.12
CA LEU A 110 -2.15 9.46 -4.94
C LEU A 110 -2.19 10.22 -6.27
N GLU A 111 -3.38 10.35 -6.84
CA GLU A 111 -3.61 11.12 -8.06
C GLU A 111 -3.79 12.61 -7.75
N GLY A 112 -3.28 13.47 -8.63
CA GLY A 112 -3.46 14.93 -8.55
C GLY A 112 -4.87 15.36 -8.97
N THR A 113 -5.90 14.90 -8.26
CA THR A 113 -7.29 15.30 -8.50
C THR A 113 -7.51 16.78 -8.21
N ASP A 114 -8.58 17.37 -8.73
CA ASP A 114 -8.89 18.78 -8.48
C ASP A 114 -9.05 19.09 -6.99
N ASP A 115 -9.59 18.16 -6.21
CA ASP A 115 -9.76 18.33 -4.77
C ASP A 115 -8.42 18.26 -4.02
N ILE A 116 -7.56 17.29 -4.36
CA ILE A 116 -6.19 17.24 -3.85
C ILE A 116 -5.43 18.52 -4.19
N LYS A 117 -5.53 19.01 -5.43
CA LYS A 117 -4.90 20.27 -5.85
C LYS A 117 -5.39 21.45 -5.01
N ARG A 118 -6.70 21.56 -4.74
CA ARG A 118 -7.25 22.59 -3.85
C ARG A 118 -6.71 22.49 -2.43
N MET A 119 -6.56 21.28 -1.91
CA MET A 119 -6.01 21.04 -0.57
C MET A 119 -4.53 21.39 -0.46
N ILE A 120 -3.74 21.10 -1.51
CA ILE A 120 -2.34 21.54 -1.62
C ILE A 120 -2.25 23.06 -1.56
N MET A 121 -3.07 23.77 -2.35
CA MET A 121 -3.10 25.24 -2.37
C MET A 121 -3.47 25.84 -1.00
N LYS A 122 -4.32 25.15 -0.23
CA LYS A 122 -4.71 25.53 1.14
C LYS A 122 -3.73 25.07 2.21
N GLN A 123 -2.71 24.28 1.85
CA GLN A 123 -1.77 23.65 2.78
C GLN A 123 -2.49 22.82 3.87
N SER A 124 -3.48 22.01 3.44
CA SER A 124 -4.22 21.11 4.33
C SER A 124 -3.31 20.10 5.03
N LEU A 125 -3.77 19.59 6.18
CA LEU A 125 -3.04 18.58 6.95
C LEU A 125 -2.93 17.26 6.16
N VAL A 126 -1.86 16.50 6.44
CA VAL A 126 -1.59 15.20 5.82
C VAL A 126 -2.77 14.23 6.01
N GLU A 127 -3.41 14.26 7.17
CA GLU A 127 -4.56 13.40 7.47
C GLU A 127 -5.76 13.69 6.56
N ASP A 128 -6.02 14.97 6.29
CA ASP A 128 -7.10 15.37 5.40
C ASP A 128 -6.79 14.99 3.96
N LEU A 129 -5.54 15.23 3.51
CA LEU A 129 -5.06 14.81 2.19
C LEU A 129 -5.20 13.29 2.00
N ARG A 130 -4.86 12.51 3.03
CA ARG A 130 -5.00 11.05 3.01
C ARG A 130 -6.46 10.62 2.89
N LYS A 131 -7.37 11.22 3.68
CA LYS A 131 -8.81 10.92 3.62
C LYS A 131 -9.38 11.22 2.23
N GLN A 132 -9.04 12.39 1.67
CA GLN A 132 -9.47 12.75 0.32
C GLN A 132 -8.91 11.77 -0.73
N ALA A 133 -7.61 11.46 -0.67
CA ALA A 133 -6.99 10.54 -1.62
C ALA A 133 -7.62 9.13 -1.55
N ILE A 134 -7.95 8.62 -0.36
CA ILE A 134 -8.68 7.35 -0.20
C ILE A 134 -10.07 7.44 -0.82
N SER A 135 -10.78 8.55 -0.61
CA SER A 135 -12.09 8.79 -1.24
C SER A 135 -11.99 8.85 -2.78
N ASP A 136 -10.85 9.32 -3.31
CA ASP A 136 -10.55 9.37 -4.74
C ASP A 136 -10.10 8.01 -5.31
N GLY A 137 -10.00 6.97 -4.47
CA GLY A 137 -9.66 5.60 -4.86
C GLY A 137 -8.24 5.14 -4.52
N MET A 138 -7.46 5.93 -3.80
CA MET A 138 -6.14 5.51 -3.32
C MET A 138 -6.26 4.39 -2.28
N THR A 139 -5.63 3.24 -2.55
CA THR A 139 -5.36 2.23 -1.53
C THR A 139 -4.08 2.56 -0.77
N THR A 140 -4.07 2.33 0.53
CA THR A 140 -2.84 2.46 1.34
C THR A 140 -1.87 1.30 1.07
N LEU A 141 -0.60 1.49 1.43
CA LEU A 141 0.42 0.42 1.36
C LEU A 141 -0.01 -0.84 2.12
N LYS A 142 -0.68 -0.69 3.27
CA LYS A 142 -1.15 -1.80 4.10
C LYS A 142 -2.31 -2.53 3.42
N GLN A 143 -3.27 -1.80 2.85
CA GLN A 143 -4.41 -2.37 2.12
C GLN A 143 -3.96 -3.16 0.88
N ASP A 144 -3.05 -2.62 0.07
CA ASP A 144 -2.47 -3.33 -1.07
C ASP A 144 -1.66 -4.57 -0.63
N GLY A 145 -0.95 -4.47 0.50
CA GLY A 145 -0.28 -5.61 1.13
C GLY A 145 -1.23 -6.73 1.51
N ILE A 146 -2.30 -6.41 2.24
CA ILE A 146 -3.30 -7.39 2.69
C ILE A 146 -4.03 -8.02 1.49
N TYR A 147 -4.36 -7.22 0.47
CA TYR A 147 -4.91 -7.76 -0.78
C TYR A 147 -3.99 -8.80 -1.43
N LYS A 148 -2.65 -8.60 -1.36
CA LYS A 148 -1.66 -9.58 -1.83
C LYS A 148 -1.51 -10.81 -0.92
N VAL A 149 -1.84 -10.70 0.36
CA VAL A 149 -1.98 -11.87 1.24
C VAL A 149 -3.12 -12.76 0.76
N PHE A 150 -4.28 -12.20 0.45
CA PHE A 150 -5.41 -12.97 -0.11
C PHE A 150 -5.10 -13.57 -1.50
N LYS A 151 -4.22 -12.95 -2.29
CA LYS A 151 -3.70 -13.55 -3.54
C LYS A 151 -2.64 -14.63 -3.32
N GLY A 152 -2.11 -14.78 -2.10
CA GLY A 152 -1.06 -15.72 -1.77
C GLY A 152 0.31 -15.34 -2.37
N ASP A 153 0.58 -14.05 -2.52
CA ASP A 153 1.86 -13.52 -2.98
C ASP A 153 2.83 -13.28 -1.81
N CYS A 154 2.32 -12.80 -0.67
CA CYS A 154 3.04 -12.58 0.57
C CYS A 154 2.20 -13.05 1.77
N ASP A 155 2.69 -12.81 2.99
CA ASP A 155 1.94 -13.07 4.23
C ASP A 155 1.84 -11.79 5.07
N LEU A 156 0.95 -11.82 6.06
CA LEU A 156 0.70 -10.68 6.95
C LEU A 156 1.98 -10.23 7.67
N LYS A 157 2.84 -11.16 8.06
CA LYS A 157 4.12 -10.85 8.71
C LYS A 157 5.01 -9.96 7.84
N GLN A 158 5.08 -10.23 6.52
CA GLN A 158 5.84 -9.37 5.61
C GLN A 158 5.21 -7.99 5.44
N VAL A 159 3.88 -7.90 5.36
CA VAL A 159 3.17 -6.62 5.26
C VAL A 159 3.43 -5.77 6.50
N MET A 160 3.26 -6.32 7.70
CA MET A 160 3.46 -5.58 8.95
C MET A 160 4.92 -5.18 9.20
N ALA A 161 5.87 -5.99 8.73
CA ALA A 161 7.30 -5.67 8.85
C ALA A 161 7.70 -4.43 8.05
N VAL A 162 7.02 -4.15 6.93
CA VAL A 162 7.35 -3.01 6.08
C VAL A 162 6.35 -1.87 6.24
N CYS A 163 5.08 -2.10 6.55
CA CYS A 163 4.08 -1.04 6.70
C CYS A 163 4.01 -0.61 8.16
N ILE A 164 5.05 0.08 8.63
CA ILE A 164 5.05 0.73 9.95
C ILE A 164 4.43 2.11 9.77
N VAL A 165 3.13 2.22 10.07
CA VAL A 165 2.39 3.45 10.42
C VAL A 165 1.28 3.05 11.38
#